data_AF-A0A6M1TZQ7-F1
#
_entry.id   AF-A0A6M1TZQ7-F1
#
_cell.length_a   1.000
_cell.length_b   1.000
_cell.length_c   1.000
_cell.angle_alpha   90.00
_cell.angle_beta   90.00
_cell.angle_gamma   90.00
#
_symmetry.space_group_name_H-M   'P 1'
#
loop_
_entity.id
_entity.type
_entity.pdbx_description
1 polymer ?
#
loop_
_entity_poly.entity_id
_entity_poly.type
_entity_poly.pdbx_seq_one_letter_code
_entity_poly.pdbx_strand_id
1 'polypeptide(L)' 'MAKREQNNQPAHHPAPSIAPGLDMDELDEPATEEEIARGDYTPVTKLFIDRVD' A
#
# COMPACT_ATOMS: atom_id res chain seq x y z
N MET A 1 34.48 8.53 20.81
CA MET A 1 33.01 8.52 20.65
C MET A 1 32.71 8.60 19.16
N ALA A 2 32.36 7.48 18.52
CA ALA A 2 32.11 7.43 17.08
C ALA A 2 30.65 7.85 16.80
N LYS A 3 30.48 8.92 16.02
CA LYS A 3 29.18 9.38 15.53
C LYS A 3 28.66 8.35 14.52
N ARG A 4 27.57 7.65 14.86
CA ARG A 4 26.83 6.81 13.92
C ARG A 4 26.11 7.74 12.94
N GLU A 5 26.62 7.82 11.72
CA GLU A 5 25.93 8.45 10.60
C GLU A 5 24.61 7.71 10.38
N GLN A 6 23.51 8.43 10.60
CA GLN A 6 22.16 7.97 10.29
C GLN A 6 22.02 7.85 8.78
N ASN A 7 22.03 6.61 8.28
CA ASN A 7 21.75 6.29 6.89
C ASN A 7 20.24 6.44 6.64
N ASN A 8 19.78 7.68 6.50
CA ASN A 8 18.39 8.02 6.21
C ASN A 8 18.14 7.93 4.70
N GLN A 9 18.06 6.70 4.18
CA GLN A 9 17.62 6.48 2.80
C GLN A 9 16.09 6.59 2.77
N PRO A 10 15.50 7.53 2.01
CA PRO A 10 14.07 7.53 1.80
C PRO A 10 13.71 6.22 1.11
N ALA A 11 12.82 5.43 1.72
CA ALA A 11 12.28 4.23 1.12
C ALA A 11 11.74 4.60 -0.27
N HIS A 12 12.39 4.10 -1.31
CA HIS A 12 11.99 4.32 -2.70
C HIS A 12 10.69 3.52 -2.92
N HIS A 13 9.57 4.06 -2.45
CA HIS A 13 8.26 3.49 -2.73
C HIS A 13 8.03 3.63 -4.24
N PRO A 14 7.90 2.52 -4.99
CA PRO A 14 7.58 2.60 -6.40
C PRO A 14 6.29 3.41 -6.58
N ALA A 15 6.21 4.15 -7.69
CA ALA A 15 4.98 4.84 -8.03
C ALA A 15 3.82 3.83 -8.03
N PRO A 16 2.64 4.19 -7.49
CA PRO A 16 1.50 3.29 -7.46
C PRO A 16 1.18 2.84 -8.89
N SER A 17 1.16 1.52 -9.10
CA SER A 17 0.86 0.89 -10.38
C SER A 17 -0.41 0.05 -10.27
N ILE A 18 -1.17 -0.07 -11.35
CA ILE A 18 -2.27 -1.05 -11.40
C ILE A 18 -1.65 -2.45 -11.41
N ALA A 19 -2.00 -3.28 -10.42
CA ALA A 19 -1.48 -4.62 -10.33
C ALA A 19 -1.97 -5.46 -11.53
N PRO A 20 -1.06 -6.12 -12.29
CA PRO A 20 -1.44 -7.02 -13.36
C PRO A 20 -1.97 -8.34 -12.75
N GLY A 21 -3.29 -8.43 -12.55
CA GLY A 21 -3.93 -9.61 -11.97
C GLY A 21 -5.22 -9.26 -11.22
N LEU A 22 -6.07 -8.45 -11.84
CA LEU A 22 -7.26 -7.79 -11.28
C LEU A 22 -8.43 -8.74 -10.94
N ASP A 23 -8.10 -9.96 -10.50
CA ASP A 23 -8.98 -10.92 -9.84
C ASP A 23 -8.60 -10.98 -8.34
N MET A 24 -8.24 -9.84 -7.73
CA MET A 24 -7.82 -9.76 -6.32
C MET A 24 -9.01 -9.37 -5.43
N ASP A 25 -10.05 -10.21 -5.41
CA ASP A 25 -11.19 -10.05 -4.48
C ASP A 25 -10.69 -9.93 -3.02
N GLU A 26 -9.55 -10.56 -2.71
CA GLU A 26 -8.87 -10.49 -1.41
C GLU A 26 -8.46 -9.06 -1.00
N LEU A 27 -8.17 -8.18 -1.96
CA LEU A 27 -7.82 -6.77 -1.69
C LEU A 27 -9.06 -5.86 -1.57
N ASP A 28 -10.25 -6.37 -1.88
CA ASP A 28 -11.50 -5.66 -1.65
C ASP A 28 -11.99 -5.76 -0.21
N GLU A 29 -11.58 -6.82 0.49
CA GLU A 29 -11.88 -7.05 1.89
C GLU A 29 -11.13 -6.06 2.80
N PRO A 30 -11.80 -5.43 3.78
CA PRO A 30 -11.15 -4.56 4.74
C PRO A 30 -10.26 -5.37 5.69
N ALA A 31 -9.04 -4.88 5.95
CA ALA A 31 -8.19 -5.44 6.98
C ALA A 31 -8.83 -5.30 8.38
N THR A 32 -8.67 -6.33 9.20
CA THR A 32 -9.10 -6.32 10.61
C THR A 32 -8.24 -5.40 11.47
N GLU A 33 -8.72 -5.02 12.65
CA GLU A 33 -7.97 -4.16 13.58
C GLU A 33 -6.64 -4.81 14.01
N GLU A 34 -6.65 -6.13 14.25
CA GLU A 34 -5.46 -6.89 14.61
C GLU A 34 -4.41 -6.91 13.49
N GLU A 35 -4.85 -7.05 12.23
CA GLU A 35 -3.96 -7.02 11.06
C GLU A 35 -3.34 -5.64 10.86
N ILE A 36 -4.13 -4.58 11.03
CA ILE A 36 -3.63 -3.20 11.00
C ILE A 36 -2.59 -2.98 12.10
N ALA A 37 -2.86 -3.46 13.32
CA ALA A 37 -1.94 -3.31 14.45
C ALA A 37 -0.61 -4.06 14.23
N ARG A 38 -0.63 -5.19 13.50
CA ARG A 38 0.57 -5.95 13.13
C ARG A 38 1.28 -5.44 11.87
N GLY A 39 0.62 -4.60 11.07
CA GLY A 39 1.12 -4.14 9.77
C GLY A 39 0.90 -5.16 8.63
N ASP A 40 0.03 -6.14 8.83
CA ASP A 40 -0.27 -7.22 7.88
C ASP A 40 -1.39 -6.79 6.91
N TYR A 41 -1.18 -5.69 6.18
CA TYR A 41 -2.16 -5.17 5.22
C TYR A 41 -1.48 -4.57 3.99
N THR A 42 -2.24 -4.45 2.90
CA THR A 42 -1.79 -3.78 1.67
C THR A 42 -2.61 -2.52 1.44
N PRO A 43 -1.99 -1.33 1.37
CA PRO A 43 -2.72 -0.10 1.06
C PRO A 43 -3.17 -0.09 -0.40
N VAL A 44 -4.47 0.11 -0.63
CA VAL A 44 -5.07 0.17 -1.96
C VAL A 44 -5.83 1.48 -2.17
N THR A 45 -5.98 1.90 -3.42
CA THR A 45 -6.80 3.06 -3.81
C THR A 45 -7.88 2.60 -4.80
N LYS A 46 -9.15 2.76 -4.44
CA LYS A 46 -10.28 2.42 -5.31
C LYS A 46 -10.62 3.60 -6.23
N LEU A 47 -10.57 3.38 -7.54
CA LEU A 47 -10.92 4.39 -8.56
C LEU A 47 -12.36 4.13 -9.06
N PHE A 48 -13.24 5.10 -8.85
CA PHE A 48 -14.61 5.07 -9.38
C PHE A 48 -14.73 6.08 -10.52
N ILE A 49 -15.16 5.63 -11.70
CA ILE A 49 -15.39 6.48 -12.88
C ILE A 49 -16.87 6.43 -13.22
N ASP A 50 -17.57 7.55 -13.00
CA ASP A 50 -18.94 7.73 -13.45
C ASP A 50 -18.93 8.37 -14.85
N ARG A 51 -19.56 7.73 -15.84
CA ARG A 51 -19.62 8.23 -17.22
C ARG A 51 -21.05 8.65 -17.52
N VAL A 52 -21.21 9.90 -17.94
CA VAL A 52 -22.48 10.43 -18.44
C VAL A 52 -22.38 10.44 -19.96
N ASP A 53 -23.16 9.57 -20.62
CA ASP A 53 -23.28 9.55 -22.09
C ASP A 53 -24.17 10.69 -22.60
#